data_AF-A0A4R1XFI2-F1
#
_entry.id   AF-A0A4R1XFI2-F1
#
_cell.length_a   1.000
_cell.length_b   1.000
_cell.length_c   1.000
_cell.angle_alpha   90.00
_cell.angle_beta   90.00
_cell.angle_gamma   90.00
#
_symmetry.space_group_name_H-M   'P 1'
#
loop_
_entity.id
_entity.type
_entity.pdbx_description
1 polymer ?
#
loop_
_entity_poly.entity_id
_entity_poly.type
_entity_poly.pdbx_seq_one_letter_code
_entity_poly.pdbx_strand_id
1 'polypeptide(L)'
;MSNIPQNLKTPGTYFDVNTNTQRTGLPTNTHKVLFVTLDVLSGQFNPVDVYDTTTADKIFGDKSQAGRMITAAIKTNRVVDAQAVALALEDVRTQDAIHTEDGEPVLTETGALLEPN
;
A
#
# COMPACT_ATOMS: atom_id res chain seq x y z
N MET A 1 -67.19 15.27 16.73
CA MET A 1 -66.11 14.34 16.33
C MET A 1 -65.15 15.11 15.46
N SER A 2 -63.95 15.38 15.97
CA SER A 2 -62.93 16.21 15.32
C SER A 2 -61.95 15.29 14.58
N ASN A 3 -61.95 15.35 13.25
CA ASN A 3 -60.99 14.63 12.42
C ASN A 3 -59.88 15.62 11.99
N ILE A 4 -58.78 15.64 12.74
CA ILE A 4 -57.57 16.36 12.34
C ILE A 4 -56.71 15.40 11.51
N PRO A 5 -56.33 15.74 10.26
CA PRO A 5 -55.46 14.89 9.46
C PRO A 5 -54.05 14.83 10.09
N GLN A 6 -53.56 13.61 10.27
CA GLN A 6 -52.32 13.25 10.98
C GLN A 6 -51.07 13.46 10.11
N ASN A 7 -50.95 14.61 9.43
CA ASN A 7 -49.74 14.92 8.65
C ASN A 7 -49.54 16.43 8.39
N LEU A 8 -49.63 17.22 9.46
CA LEU A 8 -49.24 18.63 9.40
C LEU A 8 -47.70 18.71 9.33
N LYS A 9 -47.15 18.70 8.11
CA LYS A 9 -45.74 19.06 7.88
C LYS A 9 -45.52 20.47 8.43
N THR A 10 -44.64 20.61 9.42
CA THR A 10 -44.17 21.90 9.89
C THR A 10 -43.54 22.65 8.71
N PRO A 11 -43.80 23.96 8.54
CA PRO A 11 -43.09 24.76 7.56
C PRO A 11 -41.65 24.91 8.02
N GLY A 12 -40.76 24.11 7.45
CA GLY A 12 -39.32 24.19 7.60
C GLY A 12 -38.70 23.96 6.24
N THR A 13 -37.76 24.82 5.85
CA THR A 13 -37.01 24.67 4.60
C THR A 13 -36.28 23.34 4.63
N TYR A 14 -36.71 22.40 3.79
CA TYR A 14 -36.00 21.14 3.58
C TYR A 14 -34.74 21.44 2.76
N PHE A 15 -33.57 21.38 3.40
CA PHE A 15 -32.30 21.26 2.68
C PHE A 15 -32.02 19.77 2.46
N ASP A 16 -32.70 19.17 1.49
CA ASP A 16 -32.26 17.88 0.97
C ASP A 16 -30.95 18.11 0.21
N VAL A 17 -29.82 18.04 0.92
CA VAL A 17 -28.53 18.00 0.27
C VAL A 17 -28.39 16.63 -0.38
N ASN A 18 -28.41 16.61 -1.72
CA ASN A 18 -28.09 15.41 -2.48
C ASN A 18 -26.60 15.09 -2.28
N THR A 19 -26.30 14.26 -1.28
CA THR A 19 -24.93 13.83 -0.95
C THR A 19 -24.27 13.00 -2.06
N ASN A 20 -25.03 12.54 -3.05
CA ASN A 20 -24.51 11.78 -4.18
C ASN A 20 -23.92 12.69 -5.28
N THR A 21 -24.35 13.96 -5.38
CA THR A 21 -23.80 14.88 -6.41
C THR A 21 -22.43 15.45 -6.01
N GLN A 22 -22.21 15.71 -4.71
CA GLN A 22 -20.94 16.29 -4.22
C GLN A 22 -19.71 15.39 -4.32
N ARG A 23 -19.85 14.11 -4.72
CA ARG A 23 -18.71 13.20 -4.95
C ARG A 23 -18.37 12.95 -6.42
N THR A 24 -19.05 13.58 -7.38
CA THR A 24 -18.95 13.21 -8.81
C THR A 24 -18.04 14.12 -9.65
N GLY A 25 -17.38 15.10 -9.05
CA GLY A 25 -16.59 16.08 -9.81
C GLY A 25 -15.16 15.65 -10.17
N LEU A 26 -14.56 14.69 -9.45
CA LEU A 26 -13.23 14.18 -9.79
C LEU A 26 -13.35 12.78 -10.38
N PRO A 27 -12.73 12.52 -11.54
CA PRO A 27 -12.52 11.16 -12.03
C PRO A 27 -11.92 10.30 -10.92
N THR A 28 -12.47 9.10 -10.70
CA THR A 28 -11.82 8.12 -9.85
C THR A 28 -10.40 7.91 -10.38
N ASN A 29 -9.40 8.08 -9.52
CA ASN A 29 -8.02 7.81 -9.91
C ASN A 29 -7.88 6.29 -10.09
N THR A 30 -8.00 5.82 -11.33
CA THR A 30 -7.83 4.40 -11.69
C THR A 30 -6.38 4.06 -11.96
N HIS A 31 -5.45 4.98 -11.74
CA HIS A 31 -4.04 4.73 -12.01
C HIS A 31 -3.43 3.96 -10.85
N LYS A 32 -2.84 2.81 -11.17
CA LYS A 32 -2.01 2.05 -10.23
C LYS A 32 -0.55 2.39 -10.47
N VAL A 33 0.20 2.52 -9.39
CA VAL A 33 1.66 2.70 -9.41
C VAL A 33 2.31 1.35 -9.15
N LEU A 34 3.26 0.96 -10.00
CA LEU A 34 4.07 -0.24 -9.78
C LEU A 34 5.45 0.16 -9.24
N PHE A 35 5.76 -0.31 -8.04
CA PHE A 35 7.09 -0.27 -7.48
C PHE A 35 7.87 -1.48 -7.95
N VAL A 36 9.03 -1.23 -8.52
CA VAL A 36 9.96 -2.25 -8.96
C VAL A 36 11.12 -2.22 -7.96
N THR A 37 11.21 -3.26 -7.15
CA THR A 37 12.19 -3.34 -6.05
C THR A 37 13.17 -4.48 -6.28
N LEU A 38 14.19 -4.58 -5.44
CA LEU A 38 15.22 -5.62 -5.50
C LEU A 38 15.12 -6.53 -4.27
N ASP A 39 13.95 -6.51 -3.62
CA ASP A 39 13.70 -7.16 -2.34
C ASP A 39 13.68 -8.69 -2.48
N VAL A 40 14.39 -9.40 -1.60
CA VAL A 40 14.77 -10.80 -1.83
C VAL A 40 13.67 -11.80 -1.44
N LEU A 41 12.71 -11.38 -0.61
CA LEU A 41 11.72 -12.28 0.00
C LEU A 41 10.46 -12.52 -0.86
N SER A 42 10.24 -11.73 -1.90
CA SER A 42 8.96 -11.76 -2.61
C SER A 42 8.88 -12.87 -3.66
N GLY A 43 7.65 -13.33 -3.93
CA GLY A 43 7.35 -14.22 -5.05
C GLY A 43 7.79 -13.58 -6.36
N GLN A 44 8.93 -14.05 -6.87
CA GLN A 44 9.64 -13.53 -8.03
C GLN A 44 8.70 -13.16 -9.19
N PHE A 45 8.75 -11.89 -9.62
CA PHE A 45 8.01 -11.31 -10.75
C PHE A 45 6.47 -11.30 -10.68
N ASN A 46 5.85 -11.53 -9.52
CA ASN A 46 4.41 -11.33 -9.36
C ASN A 46 4.10 -10.01 -8.64
N PRO A 47 3.41 -9.04 -9.28
CA PRO A 47 2.96 -7.84 -8.61
C PRO A 47 2.00 -8.17 -7.45
N VAL A 48 2.29 -7.63 -6.28
CA VAL A 48 1.47 -7.76 -5.07
C VAL A 48 0.99 -6.37 -4.67
N ASP A 49 -0.27 -6.25 -4.26
CA ASP A 49 -0.80 -4.99 -3.75
C ASP A 49 -0.16 -4.64 -2.40
N VAL A 50 0.29 -3.40 -2.24
CA VAL A 50 0.97 -2.92 -1.03
C VAL A 50 0.29 -1.66 -0.52
N TYR A 51 -0.23 -1.72 0.70
CA TYR A 51 -1.02 -0.65 1.30
C TYR A 51 -0.36 0.04 2.50
N ASP A 52 0.62 -0.61 3.12
CA ASP A 52 1.30 -0.11 4.31
C ASP A 52 2.67 -0.76 4.45
N THR A 53 3.52 -0.13 5.25
CA THR A 53 4.90 -0.56 5.50
C THR A 53 4.98 -1.93 6.17
N THR A 54 4.08 -2.23 7.10
CA THR A 54 4.10 -3.49 7.87
C THR A 54 3.80 -4.70 6.97
N THR A 55 2.84 -4.54 6.07
CA THR A 55 2.46 -5.55 5.08
C THR A 55 3.54 -5.68 4.02
N ALA A 56 4.13 -4.56 3.56
CA ALA A 56 5.27 -4.57 2.65
C ALA A 56 6.45 -5.36 3.23
N ASP A 57 6.85 -5.06 4.47
CA ASP A 57 8.02 -5.68 5.08
C ASP A 57 7.83 -7.18 5.32
N LYS A 58 6.59 -7.64 5.56
CA LYS A 58 6.29 -9.07 5.63
C LYS A 58 6.45 -9.80 4.29
N ILE A 59 6.18 -9.12 3.18
CA ILE A 59 6.19 -9.71 1.83
C ILE A 59 7.57 -9.60 1.19
N PHE A 60 8.28 -8.49 1.47
CA PHE A 60 9.52 -8.10 0.79
C PHE A 60 10.76 -8.16 1.72
N GLY A 61 10.59 -8.32 3.04
CA GLY A 61 11.67 -8.38 4.05
C GLY A 61 11.67 -7.19 5.00
N ASP A 62 12.37 -7.27 6.14
CA ASP A 62 12.37 -6.16 7.11
C ASP A 62 12.96 -4.90 6.48
N LYS A 63 12.35 -3.75 6.77
CA LYS A 63 12.75 -2.43 6.22
C LYS A 63 12.92 -2.43 4.69
N SER A 64 12.07 -3.17 3.99
CA SER A 64 12.11 -3.37 2.54
C SER A 64 12.09 -2.07 1.74
N GLN A 65 12.61 -2.11 0.51
CA GLN A 65 12.45 -1.01 -0.44
C GLN A 65 10.97 -0.73 -0.70
N ALA A 66 10.16 -1.80 -0.87
CA ALA A 66 8.72 -1.69 -1.02
C ALA A 66 8.08 -0.93 0.14
N GLY A 67 8.47 -1.24 1.39
CA GLY A 67 8.02 -0.55 2.61
C GLY A 67 8.36 0.93 2.64
N ARG A 68 9.58 1.29 2.23
CA ARG A 68 9.99 2.71 2.13
C ARG A 68 9.26 3.45 1.01
N MET A 69 9.07 2.81 -0.14
CA MET A 69 8.37 3.38 -1.29
C MET A 69 6.89 3.63 -0.98
N ILE A 70 6.19 2.67 -0.34
CA ILE A 70 4.78 2.88 0.05
C ILE A 70 4.65 3.98 1.11
N THR A 71 5.57 4.05 2.06
CA THR A 71 5.59 5.11 3.08
C THR A 71 5.70 6.49 2.43
N ALA A 72 6.61 6.66 1.46
CA ALA A 72 6.76 7.90 0.72
C ALA A 72 5.54 8.20 -0.15
N ALA A 73 5.01 7.20 -0.85
CA ALA A 73 3.86 7.35 -1.73
C ALA A 73 2.60 7.79 -0.96
N ILE A 74 2.31 7.17 0.19
CA ILE A 74 1.18 7.55 1.05
C ILE A 74 1.34 8.98 1.58
N LYS A 75 2.56 9.38 1.93
CA LYS A 75 2.85 10.75 2.39
C LYS A 75 2.59 11.80 1.31
N THR A 76 2.85 11.46 0.04
CA THR A 76 2.61 12.36 -1.10
C THR A 76 1.16 12.33 -1.58
N ASN A 77 0.55 11.14 -1.64
CA ASN A 77 -0.81 10.92 -2.06
C ASN A 77 -1.47 9.80 -1.24
N ARG A 78 -2.36 10.19 -0.33
CA ARG A 78 -3.04 9.26 0.58
C ARG A 78 -3.94 8.23 -0.13
N VAL A 79 -4.38 8.52 -1.36
CA VAL A 79 -5.24 7.63 -2.15
C VAL A 79 -4.47 6.90 -3.26
N VAL A 80 -3.15 6.77 -3.11
CA VAL A 80 -2.34 5.98 -4.05
C VAL A 80 -2.77 4.52 -4.03
N ASP A 81 -2.98 3.96 -5.22
CA ASP A 81 -3.14 2.53 -5.42
C ASP A 81 -1.80 1.98 -5.93
N ALA A 82 -1.12 1.20 -5.10
CA ALA A 82 0.25 0.78 -5.34
C ALA A 82 0.39 -0.75 -5.33
N GLN A 83 1.18 -1.24 -6.28
CA GLN A 83 1.67 -2.60 -6.34
C GLN A 83 3.18 -2.59 -6.23
N ALA A 84 3.76 -3.65 -5.70
CA ALA A 84 5.20 -3.87 -5.70
C ALA A 84 5.52 -5.21 -6.33
N VAL A 85 6.65 -5.27 -7.02
CA VAL A 85 7.24 -6.50 -7.57
C VAL A 85 8.73 -6.46 -7.32
N ALA A 86 9.30 -7.57 -6.83
CA ALA A 86 10.74 -7.67 -6.78
C ALA A 86 11.29 -8.23 -8.10
N LEU A 87 12.32 -7.53 -8.59
CA LEU A 87 13.26 -8.04 -9.56
C LEU A 87 14.22 -8.97 -8.82
N ALA A 88 14.17 -10.25 -9.15
CA ALA A 88 15.27 -11.14 -8.87
C ALA A 88 16.31 -10.93 -9.97
N LEU A 89 17.19 -9.96 -9.75
CA LEU A 89 18.45 -9.89 -10.48
C LEU A 89 19.46 -10.73 -9.69
N GLU A 90 20.13 -11.65 -10.38
CA GLU A 90 21.34 -12.27 -9.85
C GLU A 90 22.29 -11.15 -9.40
N ASP A 91 22.77 -11.21 -8.16
CA ASP A 91 23.69 -10.26 -7.50
C ASP A 91 23.18 -8.87 -7.09
N VAL A 92 21.88 -8.55 -7.17
CA VAL A 92 21.41 -7.25 -6.66
C VAL A 92 20.77 -7.38 -5.27
N ARG A 93 21.45 -6.84 -4.27
CA ARG A 93 21.20 -7.05 -2.84
C ARG A 93 20.83 -5.72 -2.17
N THR A 94 19.67 -5.65 -1.50
CA THR A 94 19.18 -4.41 -0.88
C THR A 94 18.77 -4.56 0.60
N GLN A 95 18.82 -5.76 1.15
CA GLN A 95 18.81 -5.91 2.61
C GLN A 95 20.21 -5.58 3.11
N ASP A 96 20.31 -4.88 4.26
CA ASP A 96 21.56 -4.85 5.01
C ASP A 96 21.84 -6.32 5.36
N ALA A 97 22.67 -7.00 4.60
CA ALA A 97 23.08 -8.37 4.91
C ALA A 97 24.38 -8.30 5.70
N ILE A 98 24.60 -9.24 6.61
CA ILE A 98 25.95 -9.46 7.13
C ILE A 98 26.77 -10.10 6.02
N HIS A 99 27.94 -9.52 5.74
CA HIS A 99 28.83 -10.00 4.69
C HIS A 99 30.06 -10.68 5.31
N THR A 100 30.59 -11.69 4.62
CA THR A 100 31.94 -12.20 4.87
C THR A 100 32.99 -11.18 4.41
N GLU A 101 34.25 -11.40 4.76
CA GLU A 101 35.38 -10.56 4.36
C GLU A 101 35.57 -10.46 2.83
N ASP A 102 35.15 -11.49 2.10
CA ASP A 102 35.12 -11.53 0.64
C ASP A 102 33.90 -10.82 0.02
N GLY A 103 32.98 -10.28 0.83
CA GLY A 103 31.78 -9.57 0.36
C GLY A 103 30.60 -10.48 0.01
N GLU A 104 30.70 -11.80 0.22
CA GLU A 104 29.57 -12.72 0.10
C GLU A 104 28.59 -12.61 1.28
N PRO A 105 27.29 -12.84 1.09
CA PRO A 105 26.32 -12.70 2.16
C PRO A 105 26.40 -13.94 3.06
N VAL A 106 26.33 -13.73 4.37
CA VAL A 106 26.20 -14.84 5.30
C VAL A 106 24.76 -15.33 5.24
N LEU A 107 24.59 -16.61 4.89
CA LEU A 107 23.29 -17.27 4.77
C LEU A 107 23.03 -18.18 5.97
N THR A 108 21.75 -18.39 6.31
CA THR A 108 21.34 -19.48 7.19
C THR A 108 21.57 -20.83 6.51
N GLU A 109 21.49 -21.91 7.30
CA GLU A 109 21.51 -23.28 6.76
C GLU A 109 20.36 -23.57 5.77
N THR A 110 19.30 -22.76 5.79
CA THR A 110 18.16 -22.83 4.87
C THR A 110 18.31 -21.92 3.64
N GLY A 111 19.43 -21.20 3.53
CA GLY A 111 19.72 -20.28 2.41
C GLY A 111 19.07 -18.90 2.53
N ALA A 112 18.51 -18.56 3.69
CA ALA A 112 17.96 -17.21 3.94
C ALA A 112 19.10 -16.23 4.28
N LEU A 113 18.96 -14.97 3.85
CA LEU A 113 19.91 -13.92 4.21
C LEU A 113 19.87 -13.62 5.71
N LEU A 114 21.05 -13.45 6.32
CA LEU A 114 21.16 -12.96 7.69
C LEU A 114 21.26 -11.43 7.70
N GLU A 115 20.30 -10.79 8.36
CA GLU A 115 20.26 -9.34 8.58
C GLU A 115 20.96 -8.97 9.90
N PRO A 116 21.66 -7.81 9.98
CA PRO A 116 22.17 -7.27 11.23
C PRO A 116 20.98 -6.79 12.09
N ASN A 117 20.98 -7.20 13.36
CA ASN A 117 20.00 -6.79 14.36
C ASN A 117 19.95 -5.27 14.57
#